data_AF-A0A2P4Y7C5-F1
#
_entry.id   AF-A0A2P4Y7C5-F1
#
_cell.length_a   1.000
_cell.length_b   1.000
_cell.length_c   1.000
_cell.angle_alpha   90.00
_cell.angle_beta   90.00
_cell.angle_gamma   90.00
#
_symmetry.space_group_name_H-M   'P 1'
#
loop_
_entity.id
_entity.type
_entity.pdbx_description
1 polymer ?
#
loop_
_entity_poly.entity_id
_entity_poly.type
_entity_poly.pdbx_seq_one_letter_code
_entity_poly.pdbx_strand_id
1 'polypeptide(L)'
;MVSISKTSLALLIAVGAISTGNSNADVTAKLRHESRNLSATYTSTSQYAAAMLASVNAQRDAQGLRPLCINSKLMAASKRHSDDMAARNYMSHTGSDGSTMAQRVTAAGYQWTRVAENVAAGQLNVAAVMTSWMKSTGHRANILGDYTMFGTAYAYNSGSTYKHYWTQNFGKSSTESCDFEDVEYVEPPCLNATTDSTDNPTAVLQNDPATDGEIAL
;
A
#
# COMPACT_ATOMS: atom_id res chain seq x y z
N MET A 1 -16.69 23.03 -64.33
CA MET A 1 -16.98 23.11 -62.87
C MET A 1 -18.49 23.22 -62.76
N VAL A 2 -19.28 22.41 -62.05
CA VAL A 2 -19.12 21.59 -60.84
C VAL A 2 -20.04 20.36 -60.96
N SER A 3 -19.67 19.25 -60.32
CA SER A 3 -20.37 17.95 -60.23
C SER A 3 -20.96 17.76 -58.82
N ILE A 4 -22.18 17.22 -58.69
CA ILE A 4 -22.78 16.67 -57.43
C ILE A 4 -23.85 15.65 -57.86
N SER A 5 -23.67 14.31 -57.78
CA SER A 5 -23.59 13.36 -56.65
C SER A 5 -24.93 12.97 -55.99
N LYS A 6 -25.41 11.77 -56.38
CA LYS A 6 -26.09 10.65 -55.67
C LYS A 6 -26.80 10.88 -54.32
N THR A 7 -27.98 10.25 -54.18
CA THR A 7 -28.49 9.71 -52.89
C THR A 7 -29.24 8.39 -53.11
N SER A 8 -28.84 7.34 -52.39
CA SER A 8 -29.61 6.09 -52.23
C SER A 8 -29.96 5.93 -50.75
N LEU A 9 -31.24 5.62 -50.51
CA LEU A 9 -31.85 5.45 -49.20
C LEU A 9 -31.72 3.98 -48.76
N ALA A 10 -31.19 3.73 -47.56
CA ALA A 10 -31.12 2.41 -46.96
C ALA A 10 -32.24 2.24 -45.91
N LEU A 11 -32.96 1.11 -45.98
CA LEU A 11 -34.02 0.72 -45.06
C LEU A 11 -33.45 -0.18 -43.95
N LEU A 12 -33.75 0.18 -42.70
CA LEU A 12 -33.42 -0.58 -41.49
C LEU A 12 -34.20 -1.90 -41.39
N ILE A 13 -33.55 -2.96 -40.92
CA ILE A 13 -34.19 -3.98 -40.09
C ILE A 13 -33.27 -4.25 -38.90
N ALA A 14 -33.77 -3.94 -37.70
CA ALA A 14 -33.15 -4.27 -36.43
C ALA A 14 -33.61 -5.67 -35.98
N VAL A 15 -32.66 -6.53 -35.64
CA VAL A 15 -32.90 -7.75 -34.85
C VAL A 15 -32.08 -7.60 -33.57
N GLY A 16 -32.77 -7.50 -32.44
CA GLY A 16 -32.15 -7.52 -31.12
C GLY A 16 -31.85 -8.95 -30.69
N ALA A 17 -30.61 -9.20 -30.27
CA ALA A 17 -30.24 -10.33 -29.43
C ALA A 17 -29.61 -9.80 -28.16
N ILE A 18 -30.12 -10.28 -27.03
CA ILE A 18 -29.73 -9.94 -25.66
C ILE A 18 -28.28 -10.37 -25.45
N SER A 19 -27.40 -9.41 -25.21
CA SER A 19 -26.01 -9.63 -24.81
C SER A 19 -25.96 -9.69 -23.28
N THR A 20 -25.77 -10.87 -22.71
CA THR A 20 -25.25 -11.02 -21.34
C THR A 20 -23.75 -10.72 -21.38
N GLY A 21 -23.43 -9.43 -21.47
CA GLY A 21 -22.06 -8.95 -21.58
C GLY A 21 -21.41 -8.79 -20.20
N ASN A 22 -20.77 -9.83 -19.67
CA ASN A 22 -19.79 -9.65 -18.61
C ASN A 22 -18.47 -9.17 -19.23
N SER A 23 -18.40 -7.86 -19.47
CA SER A 23 -17.30 -7.23 -20.21
C SER A 23 -16.22 -6.75 -19.24
N ASN A 24 -14.93 -6.82 -19.61
CA ASN A 24 -13.81 -6.25 -18.84
C ASN A 24 -14.01 -4.76 -18.49
N ALA A 25 -14.83 -4.04 -19.26
CA ALA A 25 -15.22 -2.67 -19.00
C ALA A 25 -16.09 -2.50 -17.73
N ASP A 26 -16.93 -3.48 -17.39
CA ASP A 26 -17.80 -3.45 -16.21
C ASP A 26 -17.00 -3.72 -14.93
N VAL A 27 -16.05 -4.67 -14.97
CA VAL A 27 -15.07 -4.89 -13.90
C VAL A 27 -14.17 -3.66 -13.71
N THR A 28 -13.72 -3.05 -14.81
CA THR A 28 -12.90 -1.83 -14.74
C THR A 28 -13.69 -0.62 -14.22
N ALA A 29 -14.99 -0.53 -14.52
CA ALA A 29 -15.87 0.52 -14.00
C ALA A 29 -16.12 0.33 -12.50
N LYS A 30 -16.29 -0.91 -12.04
CA LYS A 30 -16.46 -1.26 -10.62
C LYS A 30 -15.20 -0.97 -9.80
N LEU A 31 -14.02 -1.36 -10.30
CA LEU A 31 -12.72 -1.03 -9.69
C LEU A 31 -12.41 0.48 -9.71
N ARG A 32 -12.84 1.19 -10.75
CA ARG A 32 -12.74 2.67 -10.82
C ARG A 32 -13.72 3.36 -9.88
N HIS A 33 -14.84 2.74 -9.53
CA HIS A 33 -15.79 3.26 -8.54
C HIS A 33 -15.28 3.04 -7.11
N GLU A 34 -14.71 1.87 -6.82
CA GLU A 34 -13.99 1.59 -5.56
C GLU A 34 -12.77 2.50 -5.38
N SER A 35 -12.00 2.74 -6.47
CA SER A 35 -10.87 3.68 -6.47
C SER A 35 -11.28 5.15 -6.36
N ARG A 36 -12.53 5.51 -6.69
CA ARG A 36 -13.06 6.88 -6.51
C ARG A 36 -13.62 7.11 -5.10
N ASN A 37 -13.97 6.05 -4.38
CA ASN A 37 -14.28 6.09 -2.95
C ASN A 37 -13.02 6.19 -2.07
N LEU A 38 -11.82 6.23 -2.67
CA LEU A 38 -10.55 6.44 -1.97
C LEU A 38 -10.33 7.88 -1.40
N SER A 39 -11.36 8.72 -1.42
CA SER A 39 -11.40 9.99 -0.66
C SER A 39 -12.25 9.90 0.62
N ALA A 40 -12.70 8.69 0.99
CA ALA A 40 -13.41 8.31 2.23
C ALA A 40 -12.58 7.27 3.03
N THR A 41 -11.27 7.54 3.14
CA THR A 41 -10.12 6.61 3.02
C THR A 41 -10.29 5.15 3.44
N TYR A 42 -10.19 4.97 4.75
CA TYR A 42 -10.28 3.71 5.43
C TYR A 42 -11.13 4.04 6.66
N THR A 43 -12.33 3.47 6.76
CA THR A 43 -13.21 3.69 7.92
C THR A 43 -12.80 2.85 9.13
N SER A 44 -11.82 1.94 8.96
CA SER A 44 -11.26 1.11 10.03
C SER A 44 -9.75 0.85 9.85
N THR A 45 -9.04 0.70 10.97
CA THR A 45 -7.63 0.29 11.02
C THR A 45 -7.36 -1.02 10.27
N SER A 46 -8.31 -1.95 10.30
CA SER A 46 -8.18 -3.29 9.70
C SER A 46 -8.00 -3.27 8.17
N GLN A 47 -8.59 -2.32 7.45
CA GLN A 47 -8.57 -2.32 5.98
C GLN A 47 -7.21 -1.98 5.38
N TYR A 48 -6.49 -0.97 5.89
CA TYR A 48 -5.15 -0.67 5.39
C TYR A 48 -4.08 -1.56 6.01
N ALA A 49 -4.25 -2.00 7.26
CA ALA A 49 -3.22 -2.76 7.96
C ALA A 49 -2.96 -4.13 7.32
N ALA A 50 -4.03 -4.84 6.92
CA ALA A 50 -3.90 -6.11 6.20
C ALA A 50 -3.23 -5.94 4.83
N ALA A 51 -3.67 -4.95 4.05
CA ALA A 51 -3.07 -4.64 2.74
C ALA A 51 -1.58 -4.23 2.86
N MET A 52 -1.24 -3.47 3.89
CA MET A 52 0.13 -3.07 4.19
C MET A 52 1.01 -4.27 4.54
N LEU A 53 0.54 -5.13 5.45
CA LEU A 53 1.26 -6.34 5.83
C LEU A 53 1.48 -7.26 4.63
N ALA A 54 0.43 -7.49 3.83
CA ALA A 54 0.52 -8.29 2.61
C ALA A 54 1.55 -7.71 1.64
N SER A 55 1.57 -6.39 1.46
CA SER A 55 2.55 -5.71 0.59
C SER A 55 3.99 -5.86 1.12
N VAL A 56 4.21 -5.72 2.43
CA VAL A 56 5.51 -5.94 3.07
C VAL A 56 5.95 -7.39 2.91
N ASN A 57 5.07 -8.34 3.19
CA ASN A 57 5.38 -9.77 3.11
C ASN A 57 5.64 -10.22 1.67
N ALA A 58 4.97 -9.65 0.67
CA ALA A 58 5.29 -9.91 -0.74
C ALA A 58 6.72 -9.46 -1.10
N GLN A 59 7.19 -8.32 -0.59
CA GLN A 59 8.57 -7.86 -0.80
C GLN A 59 9.59 -8.77 -0.09
N ARG A 60 9.22 -9.28 1.09
CA ARG A 60 10.06 -10.21 1.87
C ARG A 60 10.15 -11.59 1.23
N ASP A 61 9.03 -12.12 0.78
CA ASP A 61 8.94 -13.41 0.08
C ASP A 61 9.77 -13.41 -1.21
N ALA A 62 9.72 -12.32 -1.97
CA ALA A 62 10.55 -12.12 -3.16
C ALA A 62 12.07 -12.12 -2.86
N GLN A 63 12.48 -12.11 -1.59
CA GLN A 63 13.87 -12.21 -1.14
C GLN A 63 14.12 -13.48 -0.29
N GLY A 64 13.16 -14.41 -0.24
CA GLY A 64 13.25 -15.64 0.58
C GLY A 64 13.21 -15.38 2.08
N LEU A 65 12.73 -14.22 2.52
CA LEU A 65 12.64 -13.86 3.92
C LEU A 65 11.31 -14.31 4.51
N ARG A 66 11.34 -14.71 5.79
CA ARG A 66 10.12 -15.10 6.52
C ARG A 66 9.12 -13.94 6.60
N PRO A 67 7.81 -14.23 6.48
CA PRO A 67 6.77 -13.22 6.63
C PRO A 67 6.75 -12.68 8.06
N LEU A 68 6.37 -11.42 8.19
CA LEU A 68 6.02 -10.78 9.45
C LEU A 68 4.55 -11.03 9.78
N CYS A 69 4.21 -10.85 11.05
CA CYS A 69 2.84 -10.85 11.54
C CYS A 69 2.54 -9.55 12.30
N ILE A 70 1.25 -9.25 12.51
CA ILE A 70 0.85 -8.06 13.28
C ILE A 70 1.18 -8.22 14.77
N ASN A 71 1.61 -7.13 15.39
CA ASN A 71 1.67 -6.97 16.84
C ASN A 71 1.04 -5.63 17.26
N SER A 72 0.14 -5.68 18.23
CA SER A 72 -0.81 -4.63 18.60
C SER A 72 -0.11 -3.48 19.32
N LYS A 73 0.98 -3.79 20.02
CA LYS A 73 1.85 -2.79 20.65
C LYS A 73 2.64 -2.01 19.60
N LEU A 74 3.13 -2.67 18.55
CA LEU A 74 3.74 -1.98 17.39
C LEU A 74 2.70 -1.14 16.62
N MET A 75 1.46 -1.65 16.46
CA MET A 75 0.35 -0.87 15.89
C MET A 75 0.08 0.40 16.71
N ALA A 76 0.03 0.28 18.05
CA ALA A 76 -0.19 1.41 18.94
C ALA A 76 0.94 2.46 18.84
N ALA A 77 2.20 2.02 18.77
CA ALA A 77 3.34 2.90 18.57
C ALA A 77 3.28 3.63 17.22
N SER A 78 2.94 2.92 16.14
CA SER A 78 2.76 3.51 14.81
C SER A 78 1.62 4.52 14.79
N LYS A 79 0.49 4.20 15.44
CA LYS A 79 -0.69 5.06 15.50
C LYS A 79 -0.38 6.37 16.22
N ARG A 80 0.26 6.29 17.38
CA ARG A 80 0.71 7.47 18.12
C ARG A 80 1.50 8.42 17.23
N HIS A 81 2.41 7.88 16.42
CA HIS A 81 3.29 8.71 15.58
C HIS A 81 2.59 9.30 14.35
N SER A 82 1.78 8.50 13.64
CA SER A 82 0.99 9.00 12.52
C SER A 82 0.01 10.09 12.95
N ASP A 83 -0.67 9.90 14.09
CA ASP A 83 -1.59 10.90 14.65
C ASP A 83 -0.85 12.19 15.03
N ASP A 84 0.36 12.08 15.62
CA ASP A 84 1.18 13.22 16.01
C ASP A 84 1.64 14.04 14.80
N MET A 85 2.20 13.38 13.78
CA MET A 85 2.60 13.99 12.51
C MET A 85 1.43 14.70 11.81
N ALA A 86 0.26 14.06 11.79
CA ALA A 86 -0.94 14.63 11.21
C ALA A 86 -1.44 15.85 12.00
N ALA A 87 -1.46 15.76 13.33
CA ALA A 87 -1.96 16.82 14.21
C ALA A 87 -1.04 18.06 14.20
N ARG A 88 0.27 17.87 14.09
CA ARG A 88 1.26 18.98 14.13
C ARG A 88 1.80 19.36 12.76
N ASN A 89 1.23 18.83 11.70
CA ASN A 89 1.52 19.17 10.30
C ASN A 89 3.02 19.08 9.94
N TYR A 90 3.64 17.93 10.21
CA TYR A 90 5.06 17.69 9.90
C TYR A 90 5.32 16.22 9.59
N MET A 91 6.48 15.91 9.00
CA MET A 91 6.95 14.53 8.79
C MET A 91 8.37 14.41 9.35
N SER A 92 8.57 13.47 10.28
CA SER A 92 9.87 13.15 10.87
C SER A 92 9.82 11.81 11.58
N HIS A 93 10.97 11.18 11.81
CA HIS A 93 11.07 10.06 12.75
C HIS A 93 10.93 10.50 14.22
N THR A 94 11.25 11.76 14.52
CA THR A 94 11.15 12.31 15.88
C THR A 94 9.73 12.81 16.14
N GLY A 95 9.15 12.37 17.25
CA GLY A 95 7.86 12.86 17.73
C GLY A 95 7.95 14.34 18.09
N SER A 96 6.82 15.02 18.04
CA SER A 96 6.72 16.44 18.35
C SER A 96 6.90 16.74 19.84
N ASP A 97 6.90 15.69 20.67
CA ASP A 97 7.28 15.65 22.08
C ASP A 97 8.77 15.28 22.29
N GLY A 98 9.55 15.17 21.21
CA GLY A 98 10.95 14.74 21.21
C GLY A 98 11.15 13.23 21.27
N SER A 99 10.08 12.42 21.26
CA SER A 99 10.21 10.96 21.34
C SER A 99 10.88 10.36 20.10
N THR A 100 11.75 9.37 20.31
CA THR A 100 12.25 8.50 19.23
C THR A 100 11.29 7.34 18.99
N MET A 101 11.42 6.64 17.85
CA MET A 101 10.67 5.41 17.62
C MET A 101 10.87 4.40 18.75
N ALA A 102 12.11 4.17 19.20
CA ALA A 102 12.39 3.20 20.25
C ALA A 102 11.65 3.54 21.57
N GLN A 103 11.55 4.83 21.90
CA GLN A 103 10.78 5.29 23.05
C GLN A 103 9.28 5.09 22.85
N ARG A 104 8.72 5.35 21.67
CA ARG A 104 7.30 5.11 21.38
C ARG A 104 6.95 3.62 21.43
N VAL A 105 7.81 2.76 20.87
CA VAL A 105 7.64 1.30 20.90
C VAL A 105 7.74 0.76 22.33
N THR A 106 8.71 1.22 23.11
CA THR A 106 8.86 0.85 24.53
C THR A 106 7.68 1.36 25.37
N ALA A 107 7.21 2.59 25.13
CA ALA A 107 6.05 3.15 25.83
C ALA A 107 4.73 2.41 25.50
N ALA A 108 4.63 1.79 24.32
CA ALA A 108 3.53 0.89 23.97
C ALA A 108 3.65 -0.50 24.63
N GLY A 109 4.71 -0.76 25.40
CA GLY A 109 4.93 -2.00 26.14
C GLY A 109 5.47 -3.15 25.30
N TYR A 110 5.98 -2.88 24.08
CA TYR A 110 6.61 -3.90 23.25
C TYR A 110 8.05 -4.12 23.71
N GLN A 111 8.36 -5.35 24.14
CA GLN A 111 9.72 -5.75 24.48
C GLN A 111 10.47 -6.11 23.21
N TRP A 112 11.64 -5.50 22.96
CA TRP A 112 12.35 -5.67 21.69
C TRP A 112 13.84 -5.94 21.83
N THR A 113 14.37 -6.69 20.86
CA THR A 113 15.82 -6.84 20.61
C THR A 113 16.24 -6.10 19.34
N ARG A 114 15.31 -5.86 18.42
CA ARG A 114 15.51 -5.04 17.22
C ARG A 114 14.23 -4.29 16.88
N VAL A 115 14.35 -3.03 16.49
CA VAL A 115 13.25 -2.21 15.98
C VAL A 115 13.70 -1.31 14.83
N ALA A 116 12.78 -0.99 13.92
CA ALA A 116 12.98 0.01 12.87
C ALA A 116 11.67 0.70 12.51
N GLU A 117 11.77 1.88 11.88
CA GLU A 117 10.63 2.68 11.45
C GLU A 117 10.75 3.09 9.99
N ASN A 118 9.63 3.08 9.27
CA ASN A 118 9.46 3.90 8.08
C ASN A 118 8.34 4.90 8.33
N VAL A 119 8.54 6.15 7.89
CA VAL A 119 7.50 7.20 7.89
C VAL A 119 7.33 7.74 6.49
N ALA A 120 6.13 8.24 6.18
CA ALA A 120 5.85 8.93 4.93
C ALA A 120 4.67 9.89 5.09
N ALA A 121 4.57 10.87 4.20
CA ALA A 121 3.44 11.77 4.13
C ALA A 121 3.11 12.15 2.68
N GLY A 122 1.83 12.29 2.36
CA GLY A 122 1.32 12.68 1.05
C GLY A 122 0.84 11.54 0.15
N GLN A 123 1.23 10.29 0.42
CA GLN A 123 0.80 9.14 -0.37
C GLN A 123 -0.63 8.75 -0.04
N LEU A 124 -1.47 8.61 -1.06
CA LEU A 124 -2.92 8.44 -0.90
C LEU A 124 -3.35 7.07 -0.36
N ASN A 125 -2.53 6.03 -0.58
CA ASN A 125 -2.88 4.66 -0.27
C ASN A 125 -1.64 3.77 -0.06
N VAL A 126 -1.86 2.53 0.37
CA VAL A 126 -0.82 1.52 0.64
C VAL A 126 0.10 1.29 -0.57
N ALA A 127 -0.46 1.16 -1.77
CA ALA A 127 0.34 0.90 -2.97
C ALA A 127 1.30 2.06 -3.29
N ALA A 128 0.83 3.30 -3.16
CA ALA A 128 1.65 4.48 -3.38
C ALA A 128 2.79 4.59 -2.35
N VAL A 129 2.49 4.39 -1.06
CA VAL A 129 3.52 4.52 0.01
C VAL A 129 4.53 3.38 -0.02
N MET A 130 4.10 2.15 -0.32
CA MET A 130 5.01 1.01 -0.49
C MET A 130 5.92 1.19 -1.71
N THR A 131 5.39 1.73 -2.82
CA THR A 131 6.21 2.07 -3.99
C THR A 131 7.30 3.05 -3.62
N SER A 132 6.97 4.08 -2.84
CA SER A 132 7.95 5.05 -2.34
C SER A 132 9.01 4.41 -1.44
N TRP A 133 8.58 3.72 -0.38
CA TRP A 133 9.53 3.08 0.54
C TRP A 133 10.45 2.05 -0.14
N MET A 134 9.98 1.32 -1.15
CA MET A 134 10.83 0.36 -1.86
C MET A 134 11.84 1.00 -2.81
N LYS A 135 11.64 2.27 -3.21
CA LYS A 135 12.60 3.06 -3.99
C LYS A 135 13.67 3.72 -3.11
N SER A 136 13.37 3.98 -1.84
CA SER A 136 14.36 4.47 -0.87
C SER A 136 15.20 3.34 -0.29
N THR A 137 16.52 3.43 -0.42
CA THR A 137 17.48 2.44 0.13
C THR A 137 17.28 2.22 1.63
N GLY A 138 17.09 3.30 2.41
CA GLY A 138 16.92 3.21 3.85
C GLY A 138 15.60 2.54 4.25
N HIS A 139 14.49 2.96 3.63
CA HIS A 139 13.18 2.38 3.94
C HIS A 139 13.04 0.93 3.48
N ARG A 140 13.61 0.60 2.30
CA ARG A 140 13.72 -0.77 1.80
C ARG A 140 14.53 -1.65 2.74
N ALA A 141 15.65 -1.16 3.27
CA ALA A 141 16.46 -1.92 4.22
C ALA A 141 15.68 -2.27 5.51
N ASN A 142 14.79 -1.39 5.97
CA ASN A 142 13.90 -1.69 7.10
C ASN A 142 12.87 -2.78 6.76
N ILE A 143 12.21 -2.68 5.60
CA ILE A 143 11.21 -3.68 5.14
C ILE A 143 11.82 -5.09 5.04
N LEU A 144 13.06 -5.18 4.56
CA LEU A 144 13.80 -6.43 4.36
C LEU A 144 14.65 -6.85 5.56
N GLY A 145 14.57 -6.13 6.69
CA GLY A 145 15.38 -6.41 7.86
C GLY A 145 14.98 -7.68 8.61
N ASP A 146 15.84 -8.10 9.54
CA ASP A 146 15.63 -9.26 10.41
C ASP A 146 14.64 -8.92 11.55
N TYR A 147 13.36 -9.08 11.23
CA TYR A 147 12.21 -8.84 12.12
C TYR A 147 11.24 -10.03 12.07
N THR A 148 10.36 -10.11 13.06
CA THR A 148 9.32 -11.14 13.13
C THR A 148 7.92 -10.54 13.24
N MET A 149 7.80 -9.28 13.68
CA MET A 149 6.54 -8.61 13.92
C MET A 149 6.50 -7.23 13.26
N PHE A 150 5.29 -6.75 13.04
CA PHE A 150 4.99 -5.54 12.30
C PHE A 150 3.82 -4.78 12.93
N GLY A 151 3.88 -3.45 12.86
CA GLY A 151 2.75 -2.58 13.14
C GLY A 151 2.73 -1.42 12.18
N THR A 152 1.55 -0.97 11.77
CA THR A 152 1.39 0.14 10.85
C THR A 152 0.26 1.05 11.28
N ALA A 153 0.33 2.31 10.88
CA ALA A 153 -0.77 3.24 11.04
C ALA A 153 -0.87 4.21 9.88
N TYR A 154 -2.08 4.75 9.75
CA TYR A 154 -2.43 5.82 8.85
C TYR A 154 -3.23 6.88 9.61
N ALA A 155 -2.89 8.15 9.36
CA ALA A 155 -3.66 9.30 9.85
C ALA A 155 -3.96 10.27 8.71
N TYR A 156 -5.16 10.85 8.76
CA TYR A 156 -5.61 11.86 7.80
C TYR A 156 -5.93 13.18 8.49
N ASN A 157 -5.43 14.29 7.94
CA ASN A 157 -5.79 15.63 8.36
C ASN A 157 -5.97 16.55 7.15
N SER A 158 -7.21 16.87 6.79
CA SER A 158 -7.52 17.74 5.64
C SER A 158 -6.93 19.15 5.75
N GLY A 159 -6.67 19.63 6.98
CA GLY A 159 -6.08 20.93 7.26
C GLY A 159 -4.55 20.95 7.28
N SER A 160 -3.89 19.81 7.10
CA SER A 160 -2.43 19.73 7.07
C SER A 160 -1.88 19.79 5.63
N THR A 161 -0.59 20.12 5.50
CA THR A 161 0.15 20.23 4.23
C THR A 161 0.10 18.93 3.44
N TYR A 162 0.32 17.79 4.09
CA TYR A 162 0.46 16.49 3.40
C TYR A 162 -0.84 15.69 3.35
N LYS A 163 -1.81 16.00 4.22
CA LYS A 163 -3.10 15.31 4.42
C LYS A 163 -3.03 13.86 4.85
N HIS A 164 -2.14 13.05 4.29
CA HIS A 164 -1.99 11.61 4.51
C HIS A 164 -0.67 11.34 5.22
N TYR A 165 -0.68 10.59 6.31
CA TYR A 165 0.52 10.26 7.10
C TYR A 165 0.56 8.77 7.39
N TRP A 166 1.74 8.18 7.23
CA TRP A 166 1.95 6.75 7.38
C TRP A 166 3.11 6.46 8.31
N THR A 167 2.98 5.38 9.08
CA THR A 167 4.08 4.82 9.87
C THR A 167 4.08 3.30 9.75
N GLN A 168 5.28 2.73 9.63
CA GLN A 168 5.57 1.31 9.83
C GLN A 168 6.55 1.18 10.97
N ASN A 169 6.28 0.30 11.92
CA ASN A 169 7.22 -0.14 12.93
C ASN A 169 7.45 -1.65 12.76
N PHE A 170 8.72 -2.03 12.71
CA PHE A 170 9.16 -3.41 12.61
C PHE A 170 9.77 -3.82 13.94
N GLY A 171 9.53 -5.05 14.38
CA GLY A 171 10.00 -5.54 15.68
C GLY A 171 10.53 -6.96 15.62
N LYS A 172 11.56 -7.21 16.42
CA LYS A 172 12.03 -8.55 16.78
C LYS A 172 12.04 -8.66 18.30
N SER A 173 11.51 -9.78 18.80
CA SER A 173 11.48 -10.09 20.23
C SER A 173 11.48 -11.60 20.44
N SER A 174 11.97 -12.05 21.59
CA SER A 174 11.85 -13.43 22.07
C SER A 174 10.69 -13.63 23.05
N THR A 175 10.02 -12.55 23.47
CA THR A 175 8.97 -12.58 24.51
C THR A 175 7.63 -12.02 24.04
N GLU A 176 7.57 -11.53 22.79
CA GLU A 176 6.34 -11.04 22.17
C GLU A 176 5.83 -12.05 21.14
N SER A 177 4.53 -12.02 20.90
CA SER A 177 3.85 -12.87 19.92
C SER A 177 3.11 -12.03 18.89
N CYS A 178 2.78 -12.66 17.76
CA CYS A 178 1.79 -12.14 16.84
C CYS A 178 0.44 -12.02 17.56
N ASP A 179 -0.35 -10.98 17.25
CA ASP A 179 -1.77 -11.04 17.59
C ASP A 179 -2.44 -11.90 16.52
N PHE A 180 -2.80 -13.13 16.89
CA PHE A 180 -3.80 -13.88 16.17
C PHE A 180 -5.15 -13.34 16.63
N GLU A 181 -5.54 -12.15 16.15
CA GLU A 181 -6.97 -11.88 16.17
C GLU A 181 -7.59 -12.88 15.19
N ASP A 182 -8.67 -13.54 15.63
CA ASP A 182 -9.58 -14.32 14.79
C ASP A 182 -10.26 -13.42 13.75
N VAL A 183 -9.47 -12.75 12.91
CA VAL A 183 -9.91 -12.24 11.63
C VAL A 183 -9.95 -13.47 10.77
N GLU A 184 -11.15 -14.01 10.59
CA GLU A 184 -11.47 -15.06 9.63
C GLU A 184 -10.60 -14.87 8.39
N TYR A 185 -9.57 -15.72 8.30
CA TYR A 185 -8.70 -15.78 7.15
C TYR A 185 -9.55 -16.36 6.03
N VAL A 186 -10.26 -15.51 5.29
CA VAL A 186 -10.78 -15.88 3.99
C VAL A 186 -9.54 -16.04 3.13
N GLU A 187 -9.13 -17.30 2.94
CA GLU A 187 -8.11 -17.69 1.97
C GLU A 187 -8.31 -16.84 0.70
N PRO A 188 -7.32 -16.03 0.27
CA PRO A 188 -7.41 -15.43 -1.05
C PRO A 188 -7.60 -16.57 -2.03
N PRO A 189 -8.58 -16.53 -2.96
CA PRO A 189 -8.71 -17.58 -3.94
C PRO A 189 -7.36 -17.70 -4.62
N CYS A 190 -6.71 -18.86 -4.45
CA CYS A 190 -5.55 -19.21 -5.22
C CYS A 190 -5.92 -18.91 -6.66
N LEU A 191 -5.26 -17.92 -7.26
CA LEU A 191 -5.30 -17.71 -8.70
C LEU A 191 -4.98 -19.08 -9.30
N ASN A 192 -5.98 -19.69 -9.93
CA ASN A 192 -5.85 -20.98 -10.57
C ASN A 192 -4.56 -20.97 -11.37
N ALA A 193 -3.59 -21.76 -10.92
CA ALA A 193 -2.45 -22.15 -11.72
C ALA A 193 -3.01 -23.07 -12.82
N THR A 194 -3.60 -22.47 -13.85
CA THR A 194 -3.69 -23.13 -15.14
C THR A 194 -2.31 -23.06 -15.75
N THR A 195 -1.64 -24.21 -15.73
CA THR A 195 -0.47 -24.53 -16.52
C THR A 195 -0.71 -24.11 -17.97
N ASP A 196 0.03 -23.13 -18.46
CA ASP A 196 0.46 -23.17 -19.85
C ASP A 196 1.82 -22.50 -20.03
N SER A 197 2.63 -23.19 -20.83
CA SER A 197 4.02 -22.93 -21.15
C SER A 197 4.14 -21.85 -22.23
N THR A 198 5.34 -21.28 -22.34
CA THR A 198 5.81 -20.30 -23.35
C THR A 198 5.37 -18.85 -23.09
N ASP A 199 6.27 -17.99 -22.63
CA ASP A 199 7.21 -17.26 -23.50
C ASP A 199 8.12 -16.31 -22.70
N ASN A 200 9.36 -16.12 -23.17
CA ASN A 200 10.32 -15.10 -22.73
C ASN A 200 10.80 -14.40 -24.01
N PRO A 201 10.81 -13.06 -24.12
CA PRO A 201 12.07 -12.34 -23.87
C PRO A 201 11.96 -10.85 -23.40
N THR A 202 12.90 -10.49 -22.53
CA THR A 202 13.79 -9.30 -22.51
C THR A 202 13.36 -7.96 -23.17
N ALA A 203 13.35 -6.85 -22.40
CA ALA A 203 13.56 -5.49 -22.95
C ALA A 203 14.12 -4.46 -21.91
N VAL A 204 15.41 -4.15 -22.08
CA VAL A 204 16.15 -2.86 -22.01
C VAL A 204 15.73 -1.77 -21.00
N LEU A 205 16.62 -1.51 -20.03
CA LEU A 205 16.68 -0.30 -19.21
C LEU A 205 17.50 0.79 -19.94
N GLN A 206 16.91 1.97 -20.15
CA GLN A 206 17.66 3.21 -20.39
C GLN A 206 17.54 4.12 -19.17
N ASN A 207 18.71 4.44 -18.61
CA ASN A 207 18.93 5.33 -17.48
C ASN A 207 19.05 6.78 -17.95
N ASP A 208 18.63 7.74 -17.11
CA ASP A 208 19.33 9.03 -16.90
C ASP A 208 18.81 9.76 -15.64
N PRO A 209 19.59 10.69 -15.05
CA PRO A 209 19.94 10.66 -13.63
C PRO A 209 19.16 11.66 -12.75
N ALA A 210 18.91 11.27 -11.50
CA ALA A 210 18.42 12.18 -10.45
C ALA A 210 19.61 12.80 -9.72
N THR A 211 19.69 14.14 -9.76
CA THR A 211 20.55 14.95 -8.88
C THR A 211 19.87 15.21 -7.55
N ASP A 212 20.69 15.14 -6.50
CA ASP A 212 20.36 15.25 -5.08
C ASP A 212 19.39 16.37 -4.70
N GLY A 213 18.34 15.99 -3.96
CA GLY A 213 17.43 16.88 -3.26
C GLY A 213 16.48 16.02 -2.43
N GLU A 214 16.60 16.11 -1.12
CA GLU A 214 15.89 15.32 -0.10
C GLU A 214 14.37 15.58 -0.13
N ILE A 215 13.72 15.04 -1.14
CA ILE A 215 12.30 14.72 -1.18
C ILE A 215 12.30 13.20 -1.16
N ALA A 216 11.83 12.61 -0.06
CA ALA A 216 11.76 11.16 0.08
C ALA A 216 11.05 10.56 -1.16
N LEU A 217 11.84 9.92 -2.02
CA LEU A 217 11.36 9.00 -3.05
C LEU A 217 10.93 7.70 -2.38
#